data_AF-A0A024THG8-F1
#
_entry.id   AF-A0A024THG8-F1
#
_cell.length_a   1.000
_cell.length_b   1.000
_cell.length_c   1.000
_cell.angle_alpha   90.00
_cell.angle_beta   90.00
_cell.angle_gamma   90.00
#
_symmetry.space_group_name_H-M   'P 1'
#
loop_
_entity.id
_entity.type
_entity.pdbx_description
1 polymer ?
#
loop_
_entity_poly.entity_id
_entity_poly.type
_entity_poly.pdbx_seq_one_letter_code
_entity_poly.pdbx_strand_id
1 'polypeptide(L)'
;MINLTFPQVIFVPPVLIILGAVTLLNFKNLFLAITNYANNRTSNELVKTIKPALVYVKNFLEAVVGKASSFSFKLEHILLVAIVFALFAVANEISIGNDLKEKELKLLRAQAKASDKKDAESKKKD
;
A
#
# COMPACT_ATOMS: atom_id res chain seq x y z
N MET A 1 6.35 18.79 -1.83
CA MET A 1 5.85 19.19 -0.51
C MET A 1 4.46 18.64 -0.41
N ILE A 2 4.17 17.84 0.61
CA ILE A 2 2.85 17.27 0.84
C ILE A 2 1.89 18.45 1.04
N ASN A 3 1.00 18.70 0.09
CA ASN A 3 0.07 19.82 0.15
C ASN A 3 -1.14 19.46 1.02
N LEU A 4 -0.91 19.25 2.32
CA LEU A 4 -1.97 18.98 3.29
C LEU A 4 -2.65 20.29 3.68
N THR A 5 -3.96 20.34 3.51
CA THR A 5 -4.78 21.41 4.07
C THR A 5 -4.77 21.34 5.60
N PHE A 6 -4.94 22.49 6.27
CA PHE A 6 -4.96 22.57 7.73
C PHE A 6 -5.90 21.55 8.41
N PRO A 7 -7.14 21.31 7.90
CA PRO A 7 -7.98 20.25 8.44
C PRO A 7 -7.37 18.85 8.29
N GLN A 8 -6.75 18.54 7.15
CA GLN A 8 -6.13 17.23 6.93
C GLN A 8 -4.98 16.97 7.92
N VAL A 9 -4.18 17.98 8.26
CA VAL A 9 -3.10 17.80 9.25
C VAL A 9 -3.63 17.37 10.61
N ILE A 10 -4.82 17.83 10.99
CA ILE A 10 -5.45 17.50 12.28
C ILE A 10 -6.14 16.13 12.22
N PHE A 11 -6.84 15.82 11.12
CA PHE A 11 -7.67 14.61 11.03
C PHE A 11 -6.94 13.37 10.48
N VAL A 12 -5.89 13.55 9.67
CA VAL A 12 -5.14 12.42 9.10
C VAL A 12 -4.51 11.54 10.17
N PRO A 13 -3.82 12.06 11.22
CA PRO A 13 -3.20 11.19 12.22
C PRO A 13 -4.22 10.33 13.00
N PRO A 14 -5.34 10.87 13.52
CA PRO A 14 -6.39 10.05 14.13
C PRO A 14 -6.97 8.99 13.18
N VAL A 15 -7.22 9.36 11.92
CA VAL A 15 -7.74 8.42 10.92
C VAL A 15 -6.75 7.28 10.67
N LEU A 16 -5.46 7.58 10.57
CA LEU A 16 -4.42 6.55 10.39
C LEU A 16 -4.33 5.61 11.59
N ILE A 17 -4.52 6.11 12.82
CA ILE A 17 -4.58 5.28 14.03
C ILE A 17 -5.78 4.33 13.97
N ILE A 18 -6.96 4.84 13.61
CA ILE A 18 -8.18 4.03 13.45
C ILE A 18 -7.97 2.95 12.38
N LEU A 19 -7.42 3.33 11.22
CA LEU A 19 -7.11 2.39 10.14
C LEU A 19 -6.09 1.34 10.58
N GLY A 20 -5.07 1.72 11.35
CA GLY A 20 -4.12 0.79 11.93
C GLY A 20 -4.78 -0.24 12.85
N ALA A 21 -5.71 0.20 13.69
CA ALA A 21 -6.48 -0.68 14.58
C ALA A 21 -7.37 -1.64 13.79
N VAL A 22 -8.11 -1.14 12.80
CA VAL A 22 -8.96 -1.95 11.92
C VAL A 22 -8.13 -2.99 11.16
N THR A 23 -6.96 -2.60 10.67
CA THR A 23 -6.05 -3.50 9.94
C THR A 23 -5.56 -4.63 10.83
N LEU A 24 -5.15 -4.32 12.07
CA LEU A 24 -4.72 -5.33 13.04
C LEU A 24 -5.84 -6.27 13.48
N LEU A 25 -7.07 -5.75 13.63
CA LEU A 25 -8.27 -6.56 13.88
C LEU A 25 -8.53 -7.53 12.72
N ASN A 26 -8.49 -7.03 11.49
CA ASN A 26 -8.67 -7.86 10.30
C ASN A 26 -7.58 -8.93 10.18
N PHE A 27 -6.33 -8.57 10.47
CA PHE A 27 -5.22 -9.53 10.50
C PHE A 27 -5.46 -10.62 11.55
N LYS A 28 -5.86 -10.25 12.78
CA LYS A 28 -6.18 -11.22 13.83
C LYS A 28 -7.29 -12.18 13.40
N ASN A 29 -8.38 -11.64 12.86
CA ASN A 29 -9.52 -12.43 12.41
C ASN A 29 -9.13 -13.38 11.27
N LEU A 30 -8.34 -12.89 10.31
CA LEU A 30 -7.82 -13.70 9.22
C LEU A 30 -6.89 -14.80 9.73
N PHE A 31 -5.99 -14.50 10.66
CA PHE A 31 -5.06 -15.48 11.21
C PHE A 31 -5.79 -16.59 11.98
N LEU A 32 -6.81 -16.22 12.77
CA LEU A 32 -7.70 -17.19 13.43
C LEU A 32 -8.45 -18.05 12.42
N ALA A 33 -8.99 -17.44 11.36
CA ALA A 33 -9.69 -18.17 10.31
C ALA A 33 -8.76 -19.18 9.62
N ILE A 34 -7.58 -18.76 9.17
CA ILE A 34 -6.57 -19.63 8.55
C ILE A 34 -6.22 -20.79 9.48
N THR A 35 -5.96 -20.50 10.76
CA THR A 35 -5.63 -21.52 11.76
C THR A 35 -6.76 -22.52 11.95
N ASN A 36 -8.02 -22.06 12.00
CA ASN A 36 -9.18 -22.92 12.14
C ASN A 36 -9.39 -23.80 10.90
N TYR A 37 -9.29 -23.24 9.69
CA TYR A 37 -9.42 -24.01 8.44
C TYR A 37 -8.25 -25.00 8.24
N ALA A 38 -7.04 -24.65 8.69
CA ALA A 38 -5.89 -25.55 8.64
C ALA A 38 -6.03 -26.73 9.62
N ASN A 39 -6.53 -26.49 10.84
CA ASN A 39 -6.62 -27.53 11.87
C ASN A 39 -7.87 -28.44 11.71
N ASN A 40 -9.01 -27.90 11.27
CA ASN A 40 -10.25 -28.68 11.23
C ASN A 40 -10.36 -29.57 9.99
N ARG A 41 -11.07 -30.70 10.13
CA ARG A 41 -11.52 -31.50 8.97
C ARG A 41 -12.68 -30.78 8.30
N THR A 42 -12.55 -30.54 7.00
CA THR A 42 -13.59 -29.88 6.22
C THR A 42 -14.11 -30.84 5.16
N SER A 43 -15.41 -30.77 4.89
CA SER A 43 -16.04 -31.59 3.83
C SER A 43 -15.92 -30.92 2.46
N ASN A 44 -15.60 -29.62 2.41
CA ASN A 44 -15.49 -28.86 1.17
C ASN A 44 -14.21 -29.21 0.40
N GLU A 45 -14.35 -29.65 -0.86
CA GLU A 45 -13.24 -30.07 -1.71
C GLU A 45 -12.24 -28.95 -2.01
N LEU A 46 -12.71 -27.72 -2.22
CA LEU A 46 -11.83 -26.57 -2.46
C LEU A 46 -10.91 -26.31 -1.26
N VAL A 47 -11.47 -26.39 -0.06
CA VAL A 47 -10.72 -26.17 1.18
C VAL A 47 -9.72 -27.30 1.42
N LYS A 48 -10.04 -28.55 1.03
CA LYS A 48 -9.07 -29.67 1.07
C LYS A 48 -7.90 -29.44 0.13
N THR A 49 -8.13 -28.93 -1.08
CA THR A 49 -7.08 -28.64 -2.07
C THR A 49 -6.12 -27.56 -1.60
N ILE A 50 -6.63 -26.48 -1.00
CA ILE A 50 -5.80 -25.37 -0.50
C ILE A 50 -5.25 -25.62 0.92
N LYS A 51 -5.73 -26.65 1.63
CA LYS A 51 -5.31 -26.99 2.99
C LYS A 51 -3.80 -27.06 3.20
N PRO A 52 -2.99 -27.73 2.34
CA PRO A 52 -1.53 -27.76 2.53
C PRO A 52 -0.92 -26.34 2.51
N ALA A 53 -1.41 -25.45 1.65
CA ALA A 53 -0.97 -24.06 1.63
C ALA A 53 -1.40 -23.33 2.92
N LEU A 54 -2.64 -23.52 3.39
CA LEU A 54 -3.11 -22.94 4.65
C LEU A 54 -2.29 -23.41 5.85
N VAL A 55 -1.87 -24.68 5.89
CA VAL A 55 -0.99 -25.21 6.95
C VAL A 55 0.40 -24.55 6.89
N TYR A 56 0.97 -24.36 5.69
CA TYR A 56 2.24 -23.66 5.54
C TYR A 56 2.14 -22.21 6.03
N VAL A 57 1.11 -21.49 5.59
CA VAL A 57 0.86 -20.10 6.01
C VAL A 57 0.63 -20.03 7.51
N LYS A 58 -0.18 -20.92 8.09
CA LYS A 58 -0.37 -21.03 9.54
C LYS A 58 0.96 -21.21 10.26
N ASN A 59 1.77 -22.19 9.88
CA ASN A 59 3.03 -22.49 10.56
C ASN A 59 4.02 -21.33 10.45
N PHE A 60 4.08 -20.66 9.29
CA PHE A 60 4.88 -19.46 9.12
C PHE A 60 4.40 -18.32 10.04
N LEU A 61 3.11 -18.03 10.06
CA LEU A 61 2.54 -17.00 10.92
C LEU A 61 2.76 -17.33 12.40
N GLU A 62 2.56 -18.59 12.81
CA GLU A 62 2.83 -19.02 14.18
C GLU A 62 4.30 -18.89 14.58
N ALA A 63 5.24 -19.07 13.64
CA ALA A 63 6.67 -18.87 13.89
C ALA A 63 7.05 -17.39 14.04
N VAL A 64 6.40 -16.48 13.30
CA VAL A 64 6.73 -15.05 13.30
C VAL A 64 6.01 -14.29 14.43
N VAL A 65 4.71 -14.54 14.62
CA VAL A 65 3.85 -13.75 15.53
C VAL A 65 3.31 -14.55 16.72
N GLY A 66 3.68 -15.84 16.83
CA GLY A 66 3.17 -16.73 17.88
C GLY A 66 1.79 -17.32 17.56
N LYS A 67 1.21 -18.07 18.51
CA LYS A 67 -0.07 -18.76 18.29
C LYS A 67 -1.19 -17.76 17.99
N ALA A 68 -2.06 -18.10 17.03
CA ALA A 68 -3.19 -17.26 16.65
C ALA A 68 -4.12 -16.92 17.84
N SER A 69 -4.32 -17.87 18.75
CA SER A 69 -5.15 -17.67 19.95
C SER A 69 -4.54 -16.71 20.97
N SER A 70 -3.21 -16.61 21.03
CA SER A 70 -2.48 -15.70 21.92
C SER A 70 -2.17 -14.36 21.27
N PHE A 71 -2.51 -14.17 19.99
CA PHE A 71 -2.24 -12.93 19.30
C PHE A 71 -3.05 -11.77 19.89
N SER A 72 -2.32 -10.82 20.47
CA SER A 72 -2.84 -9.59 21.04
C SER A 72 -1.96 -8.44 20.61
N PHE A 73 -2.58 -7.35 20.17
CA PHE A 73 -1.89 -6.14 19.76
C PHE A 73 -2.17 -5.04 20.77
N LYS A 74 -1.15 -4.24 21.08
CA LYS A 74 -1.23 -3.07 21.95
C LYS A 74 -1.29 -1.79 21.13
N LEU A 75 -1.51 -0.65 21.78
CA LEU A 75 -1.46 0.67 21.15
C LEU A 75 -0.18 0.90 20.35
N GLU A 76 0.97 0.43 20.83
CA GLU A 76 2.26 0.50 20.12
C GLU A 76 2.21 -0.12 18.72
N HIS A 77 1.51 -1.26 18.57
CA HIS A 77 1.40 -1.94 17.28
C HIS A 77 0.49 -1.14 16.34
N ILE A 78 -0.59 -0.56 16.88
CA ILE A 78 -1.50 0.30 16.14
C ILE A 78 -0.75 1.53 15.61
N LEU A 79 0.05 2.17 16.46
CA LEU A 79 0.89 3.31 16.08
C LEU A 79 1.92 2.92 15.02
N LEU A 80 2.57 1.76 15.16
CA LEU A 80 3.53 1.29 14.17
C LEU A 80 2.88 1.08 12.80
N VAL A 81 1.69 0.48 12.74
CA VAL A 81 0.95 0.32 11.48
C VAL A 81 0.52 1.67 10.90
N ALA A 82 0.10 2.62 11.75
CA ALA A 82 -0.22 3.97 11.32
C ALA A 82 1.00 4.70 10.70
N ILE A 83 2.19 4.54 11.29
CA ILE A 83 3.45 5.07 10.74
C ILE A 83 3.76 4.42 9.39
N VAL A 84 3.61 3.09 9.29
CA VAL A 84 3.81 2.36 8.02
C VAL A 84 2.88 2.90 6.93
N PHE A 85 1.59 3.12 7.24
CA PHE A 85 0.67 3.75 6.29
C PHE A 85 1.10 5.17 5.89
N ALA A 86 1.57 5.98 6.83
CA ALA A 86 2.08 7.31 6.51
C ALA A 86 3.28 7.23 5.55
N LEU A 87 4.23 6.30 5.79
CA LEU A 87 5.39 6.09 4.91
C LEU A 87 4.97 5.65 3.51
N PHE A 88 4.00 4.72 3.40
CA PHE A 88 3.46 4.32 2.10
C PHE A 88 2.78 5.46 1.36
N ALA A 89 2.02 6.31 2.07
CA ALA A 89 1.38 7.47 1.46
C ALA A 89 2.42 8.45 0.90
N VAL A 90 3.48 8.74 1.66
CA VAL A 90 4.58 9.61 1.21
C VAL A 90 5.31 9.00 0.00
N ALA A 91 5.64 7.70 0.06
CA ALA A 91 6.29 7.02 -1.05
C ALA A 91 5.44 7.05 -2.34
N ASN A 92 4.12 6.84 -2.20
CA ASN A 92 3.19 6.91 -3.31
C ASN A 92 3.11 8.31 -3.91
N GLU A 93 3.04 9.35 -3.08
CA GLU A 93 3.02 10.74 -3.55
C GLU A 93 4.32 11.12 -4.27
N ILE A 94 5.48 10.66 -3.79
CA ILE A 94 6.76 10.85 -4.46
C ILE A 94 6.77 10.15 -5.83
N SER A 95 6.29 8.91 -5.92
CA SER A 95 6.21 8.17 -7.18
C SER A 95 5.35 8.91 -8.21
N ILE A 96 4.14 9.32 -7.82
CA ILE A 96 3.22 10.05 -8.69
C ILE A 96 3.83 11.40 -9.12
N GLY A 97 4.47 12.11 -8.19
CA GLY A 97 5.15 13.38 -8.48
C GLY A 97 6.29 13.23 -9.49
N ASN A 98 7.06 12.14 -9.42
CA ASN A 98 8.13 11.87 -10.38
C ASN A 98 7.58 11.57 -11.78
N ASP A 99 6.52 10.76 -11.87
CA ASP A 99 5.87 10.44 -13.14
C ASP A 99 5.29 11.69 -13.82
N LEU A 100 4.69 12.60 -13.04
CA LEU A 100 4.16 13.86 -13.55
C LEU A 100 5.27 14.78 -14.07
N LYS A 101 6.37 14.93 -13.31
CA LYS A 101 7.53 15.71 -13.75
C LYS A 101 8.14 15.18 -15.05
N GLU A 102 8.22 13.86 -15.21
CA GLU A 102 8.73 13.26 -16.44
C GLU A 102 7.83 13.56 -17.64
N LYS A 103 6.50 13.51 -17.45
CA LYS A 103 5.52 13.87 -18.48
C LYS A 103 5.62 15.34 -18.87
N GLU A 104 5.71 16.25 -17.91
CA GLU A 104 5.89 17.68 -18.19
C GLU A 104 7.18 17.95 -18.97
N LEU A 105 8.30 17.32 -18.57
CA LEU A 105 9.57 17.46 -19.27
C LEU A 105 9.50 16.95 -20.72
N LYS A 106 8.79 15.85 -20.98
CA LYS A 106 8.56 15.34 -22.33
C LYS A 106 7.72 16.30 -23.17
N LEU A 107 6.68 16.89 -22.59
CA LEU A 107 5.84 17.89 -23.28
C LEU A 107 6.62 19.16 -23.62
N LEU A 108 7.42 19.68 -22.68
CA LEU A 108 8.28 20.83 -22.92
C LEU A 108 9.32 20.57 -24.02
N ARG A 109 9.93 19.38 -24.03
CA ARG A 109 10.86 18.97 -25.11
C ARG A 109 10.16 18.83 -26.46
N ALA A 110 8.92 18.35 -26.48
CA ALA A 110 8.13 18.27 -27.71
C ALA A 110 7.75 19.66 -28.23
N GLN A 111 7.38 20.59 -27.34
CA GLN A 111 7.10 21.97 -27.68
C GLN A 111 8.36 22.69 -28.21
N ALA A 112 9.51 22.54 -27.57
CA ALA A 112 10.79 23.12 -28.03
C ALA A 112 11.20 22.59 -29.42
N LYS A 113 11.05 21.27 -29.66
CA LYS A 113 11.29 20.70 -31.00
C LYS A 113 10.31 21.20 -32.05
N ALA A 114 9.07 21.50 -31.67
CA ALA A 114 8.06 22.03 -32.56
C ALA A 114 8.30 23.51 -32.90
N SER A 115 8.80 24.31 -31.94
CA SER A 115 9.22 25.70 -32.21
C SER A 115 10.46 25.75 -33.10
N ASP A 116 11.49 24.94 -32.82
CA ASP A 116 12.72 24.91 -33.63
C ASP A 116 12.45 24.51 -35.09
N LYS A 117 11.51 23.57 -35.32
CA LYS A 117 11.09 23.19 -36.68
C LYS A 117 10.39 24.33 -37.41
N LYS A 118 9.53 25.10 -36.74
CA LYS A 118 8.83 26.24 -37.34
C LYS A 118 9.81 27.35 -37.74
N ASP A 119 10.83 27.61 -36.92
CA ASP A 119 11.86 28.61 -37.21
C ASP A 119 12.84 28.17 -38.31
N ALA A 120 13.05 26.87 -38.48
CA ALA A 120 13.85 26.32 -39.58
C ALA A 120 13.10 26.33 -40.92
N GLU A 121 11.78 26.17 -40.92
CA GLU A 121 10.94 26.26 -42.12
C GLU A 121 10.71 27.70 -42.59
N SER A 122 10.65 28.67 -41.68
CA SER A 122 10.54 30.09 -42.04
C SER A 122 11.81 30.62 -42.71
N LYS A 123 13.00 30.22 -42.22
CA LYS A 123 14.30 30.59 -42.82
C LYS A 123 14.61 29.95 -44.19
N LYS A 124 13.84 28.95 -44.62
CA LYS A 124 14.00 28.30 -45.94
C LYS A 124 13.14 28.92 -47.04
N LYS A 125 12.28 29.88 -46.71
CA LYS A 125 11.34 30.52 -47.65
C LYS A 125 11.74 31.94 -48.08
N ASP A 126 12.83 32.48 -47.53
CA ASP A 126 13.52 33.69 -48.01
C ASP A 126 14.76 33.29 -48.83
#